data_AF-A0A5F5PZE1-F1
#
_entry.id   AF-A0A5F5PZE1-F1
#
_cell.length_a   1.000
_cell.length_b   1.000
_cell.length_c   1.000
_cell.angle_alpha   90.00
_cell.angle_beta   90.00
_cell.angle_gamma   90.00
#
_symmetry.space_group_name_H-M   'P 1'
#
loop_
_entity.id
_entity.type
_entity.pdbx_description
1 polymer ?
#
loop_
_entity_poly.entity_id
_entity_poly.type
_entity_poly.pdbx_seq_one_letter_code
_entity_poly.pdbx_strand_id
1 'polypeptide(L)'
;KMEEPPKNIEEFLKIQNWDYWPREIPFEDDDKWLYTLKKIEEDTSFSSIYTHLWGKVPRIYDPLLIMESRLEECLILLENHASKIFEWNRVLSKTSSHEKLERYKAFLRKYQKKKKIMLSAEMETKKNIEGCNFSGFKTNELTQLPRHLDAERIYLYILKAHNFDEKVFKIWKTYFLSEASIALLHDCFWWWFLHKFKVYPDCLAQAIYAAFQEAFPESSNLFNDEFKQDLGNNIFLWLSGLKPHKGFWTHWKLNKLATTTIHGTKKIPSDAVKDCIARSQERITAY
;
A
#
# COMPACT_ATOMS: atom_id res chain seq x y z
N LYS A 1 -51.55 27.32 -12.34
CA LYS A 1 -51.55 27.70 -10.91
C LYS A 1 -51.05 26.47 -10.15
N MET A 2 -49.93 26.55 -9.43
CA MET A 2 -49.45 25.43 -8.61
C MET A 2 -50.38 25.32 -7.41
N GLU A 3 -51.05 24.19 -7.24
CA GLU A 3 -51.90 23.92 -6.08
C GLU A 3 -51.02 23.79 -4.83
N GLU A 4 -51.38 24.51 -3.76
CA GLU A 4 -50.69 24.40 -2.48
C GLU A 4 -50.78 22.96 -1.96
N PRO A 5 -49.72 22.42 -1.33
CA PRO A 5 -49.76 21.08 -0.76
C PRO A 5 -50.83 21.00 0.34
N PRO A 6 -51.56 19.88 0.43
CA PRO A 6 -52.63 19.70 1.41
C PRO A 6 -52.08 19.81 2.84
N LYS A 7 -52.81 20.54 3.70
CA LYS A 7 -52.36 20.84 5.08
C LYS A 7 -52.94 19.87 6.10
N ASN A 8 -53.97 19.12 5.74
CA ASN A 8 -54.57 18.06 6.55
C ASN A 8 -54.85 16.81 5.69
N ILE A 9 -55.12 15.70 6.37
CA ILE A 9 -55.29 14.40 5.71
C ILE A 9 -56.59 14.34 4.90
N GLU A 10 -57.61 15.11 5.29
CA GLU A 10 -58.88 15.22 4.57
C GLU A 10 -58.73 15.95 3.23
N GLU A 11 -57.95 17.02 3.18
CA GLU A 11 -57.57 17.73 1.95
C GLU A 11 -56.74 16.83 1.04
N PHE A 12 -55.79 16.08 1.61
CA PHE A 12 -54.97 15.13 0.86
C PHE A 12 -55.83 14.04 0.20
N LEU A 13 -56.73 13.41 0.95
CA LEU A 13 -57.59 12.34 0.45
C LEU A 13 -58.57 12.84 -0.62
N LYS A 14 -59.09 14.07 -0.48
CA LYS A 14 -59.91 14.71 -1.53
C LYS A 14 -59.14 14.99 -2.81
N ILE A 15 -57.91 15.50 -2.72
CA ILE A 15 -57.06 15.73 -3.91
C ILE A 15 -56.77 14.43 -4.64
N GLN A 16 -56.63 13.32 -3.90
CA GLN A 16 -56.41 11.99 -4.48
C GLN A 16 -57.71 11.27 -4.91
N ASN A 17 -58.88 11.90 -4.79
CA ASN A 17 -60.19 11.33 -5.13
C ASN A 17 -60.52 10.03 -4.36
N TRP A 18 -60.06 9.91 -3.10
CA TRP A 18 -60.24 8.72 -2.25
C TRP A 18 -61.29 8.95 -1.17
N ASP A 19 -62.55 9.15 -1.60
CA ASP A 19 -63.67 9.46 -0.71
C ASP A 19 -64.09 8.27 0.20
N TYR A 20 -63.64 7.06 -0.14
CA TYR A 20 -63.94 5.79 0.56
C TYR A 20 -62.79 5.31 1.44
N TRP A 21 -61.88 6.20 1.85
CA TRP A 21 -60.78 5.84 2.73
C TRP A 21 -61.29 5.31 4.09
N PRO A 22 -60.78 4.15 4.59
CA PRO A 22 -61.21 3.59 5.87
C PRO A 22 -60.89 4.58 6.99
N ARG A 23 -61.92 5.11 7.65
CA ARG A 23 -61.74 6.05 8.77
C ARG A 23 -61.43 5.33 10.08
N GLU A 24 -61.96 4.11 10.21
CA GLU A 24 -61.77 3.26 11.38
C GLU A 24 -61.47 1.85 10.88
N ILE A 25 -60.28 1.36 11.23
CA ILE A 25 -59.91 -0.05 11.04
C ILE A 25 -60.28 -0.74 12.36
N PRO A 26 -61.28 -1.63 12.39
CA PRO A 26 -61.54 -2.40 13.59
C PRO A 26 -60.40 -3.39 13.77
N PHE A 27 -59.57 -3.17 14.79
CA PHE A 27 -58.57 -4.16 15.21
C PHE A 27 -59.31 -5.22 16.03
N GLU A 28 -59.45 -6.43 15.47
CA GLU A 28 -60.20 -7.52 16.10
C GLU A 28 -59.49 -8.17 17.31
N ASP A 29 -58.23 -7.81 17.61
CA ASP A 29 -57.44 -8.52 18.62
C ASP A 29 -56.40 -7.59 19.30
N ASP A 30 -56.89 -6.76 20.22
CA ASP A 30 -56.09 -5.79 21.00
C ASP A 30 -54.95 -6.46 21.78
N ASP A 31 -55.14 -7.70 22.25
CA ASP A 31 -54.15 -8.44 23.04
C ASP A 31 -52.92 -8.83 22.21
N LYS A 32 -53.13 -9.18 20.93
CA LYS A 32 -52.04 -9.51 20.00
C LYS A 32 -51.23 -8.27 19.60
N TRP A 33 -51.90 -7.14 19.48
CA TRP A 33 -51.24 -5.85 19.24
C TRP A 33 -50.40 -5.43 20.45
N LEU A 34 -50.94 -5.55 21.65
CA LEU A 34 -50.24 -5.24 22.90
C LEU A 34 -48.98 -6.12 23.08
N TYR A 35 -49.09 -7.42 22.78
CA TYR A 35 -47.94 -8.33 22.78
C TYR A 35 -46.86 -7.92 21.77
N THR A 36 -47.27 -7.53 20.57
CA THR A 36 -46.35 -7.11 19.49
C THR A 36 -45.66 -5.79 19.85
N LEU A 37 -46.40 -4.83 20.41
CA LEU A 37 -45.85 -3.56 20.90
C LEU A 37 -44.85 -3.79 22.03
N LYS A 38 -45.19 -4.62 23.02
CA LYS A 38 -44.30 -4.93 24.14
C LYS A 38 -43.02 -5.62 23.68
N LYS A 39 -43.13 -6.53 22.72
CA LYS A 39 -41.97 -7.19 22.11
C LYS A 39 -41.09 -6.20 21.35
N ILE A 40 -41.68 -5.29 20.58
CA ILE A 40 -40.94 -4.23 19.90
C ILE A 40 -40.26 -3.31 20.93
N GLU A 41 -40.93 -2.97 22.02
CA GLU A 41 -40.37 -2.13 23.09
C GLU A 41 -39.20 -2.83 23.81
N GLU A 42 -39.30 -4.13 24.06
CA GLU A 42 -38.23 -4.95 24.62
C GLU A 42 -37.04 -5.09 23.65
N ASP A 43 -37.30 -5.30 22.36
CA ASP A 43 -36.29 -5.43 21.30
C ASP A 43 -35.61 -4.08 20.96
N THR A 44 -36.32 -2.96 21.14
CA THR A 44 -35.80 -1.59 20.94
C THR A 44 -35.19 -0.98 22.20
N SER A 45 -35.26 -1.69 23.34
CA SER A 45 -34.61 -1.24 24.57
C SER A 45 -33.10 -1.12 24.37
N PHE A 46 -32.51 -0.09 25.00
CA PHE A 46 -31.07 0.17 24.91
C PHE A 46 -30.23 -1.07 25.27
N SER A 47 -30.67 -1.85 26.26
CA SER A 47 -29.98 -3.06 26.70
C SER A 47 -29.96 -4.15 25.62
N SER A 48 -31.09 -4.37 24.94
CA SER A 48 -31.21 -5.35 23.85
C SER A 48 -30.35 -4.94 22.65
N ILE A 49 -30.44 -3.67 22.23
CA ILE A 49 -29.63 -3.14 21.13
C ILE A 49 -28.13 -3.21 21.48
N TYR A 50 -27.74 -2.77 22.68
CA TYR A 50 -26.36 -2.79 23.13
C TYR A 50 -25.79 -4.21 23.14
N THR A 51 -26.51 -5.16 23.73
CA THR A 51 -26.05 -6.56 23.82
C THR A 51 -25.93 -7.20 22.44
N HIS A 52 -26.88 -6.91 21.54
CA HIS A 52 -26.84 -7.39 20.17
C HIS A 52 -25.62 -6.85 19.40
N LEU A 53 -25.38 -5.54 19.46
CA LEU A 53 -24.23 -4.89 18.83
C LEU A 53 -22.92 -5.37 19.46
N TRP A 54 -22.88 -5.53 20.79
CA TRP A 54 -21.71 -6.00 21.54
C TRP A 54 -21.24 -7.38 21.08
N GLY A 55 -22.18 -8.29 20.76
CA GLY A 55 -21.87 -9.66 20.33
C GLY A 55 -21.70 -9.83 18.81
N LYS A 56 -22.20 -8.92 17.97
CA LYS A 56 -22.21 -9.07 16.51
C LYS A 56 -21.26 -8.15 15.76
N VAL A 57 -20.86 -7.02 16.34
CA VAL A 57 -19.96 -6.05 15.68
C VAL A 57 -18.51 -6.35 16.08
N PRO A 58 -17.63 -6.76 15.14
CA PRO A 58 -16.21 -6.95 15.41
C PRO A 58 -15.60 -5.61 15.83
N ARG A 59 -14.95 -5.55 17.00
CA ARG A 59 -14.41 -4.28 17.47
C ARG A 59 -13.03 -4.07 16.91
N ILE A 60 -12.68 -2.80 16.71
CA ILE A 60 -11.34 -2.37 16.27
C ILE A 60 -10.24 -2.92 17.20
N TYR A 61 -10.57 -3.16 18.47
CA TYR A 61 -9.65 -3.72 19.45
C TYR A 61 -9.36 -5.22 19.22
N ASP A 62 -10.27 -5.99 18.63
CA ASP A 62 -10.05 -7.43 18.41
C ASP A 62 -8.96 -7.69 17.35
N PRO A 63 -8.95 -7.02 16.17
CA PRO A 63 -7.83 -7.10 15.23
C PRO A 63 -6.51 -6.58 15.83
N LEU A 64 -6.54 -5.55 16.67
CA LEU A 64 -5.35 -5.04 17.36
C LEU A 64 -4.78 -6.07 18.33
N LEU A 65 -5.65 -6.69 19.16
CA LEU A 65 -5.25 -7.73 20.10
C LEU A 65 -4.71 -8.98 19.38
N ILE A 66 -5.35 -9.37 18.27
CA ILE A 66 -4.88 -10.45 17.39
C ILE A 66 -3.52 -10.10 16.77
N MET A 67 -3.33 -8.85 16.35
CA MET A 67 -2.06 -8.38 15.77
C MET A 67 -0.94 -8.36 16.81
N GLU A 68 -1.20 -7.88 18.03
CA GLU A 68 -0.25 -7.88 19.15
C GLU A 68 0.17 -9.31 19.53
N SER A 69 -0.81 -10.23 19.67
CA SER A 69 -0.53 -11.64 19.95
C SER A 69 0.39 -12.27 18.88
N ARG A 70 0.11 -12.00 17.60
CA ARG A 70 0.95 -12.50 16.50
C ARG A 70 2.34 -11.87 16.45
N LEU A 71 2.47 -10.60 16.82
CA LEU A 71 3.77 -9.94 16.92
C LEU A 71 4.62 -10.57 18.02
N GLU A 72 4.03 -10.90 19.15
CA GLU A 72 4.70 -11.60 20.25
C GLU A 72 5.16 -13.00 19.85
N GLU A 73 4.31 -13.77 19.16
CA GLU A 73 4.71 -15.07 18.59
C GLU A 73 5.89 -14.95 17.62
N CYS A 74 5.87 -13.94 16.75
CA CYS A 74 6.96 -13.67 15.82
C CYS A 74 8.26 -13.26 16.52
N LEU A 75 8.17 -12.48 17.61
CA LEU A 75 9.31 -12.10 18.44
C LEU A 75 9.97 -13.35 19.04
N ILE A 76 9.18 -14.22 19.67
CA ILE A 76 9.66 -15.47 20.28
C ILE A 76 10.34 -16.37 19.23
N LEU A 77 9.76 -16.48 18.03
CA LEU A 77 10.39 -17.24 16.95
C LEU A 77 11.73 -16.63 16.51
N LEU A 78 11.78 -15.31 16.36
CA LEU A 78 12.99 -14.59 15.99
C LEU A 78 14.09 -14.77 17.03
N GLU A 79 13.77 -14.63 18.32
CA GLU A 79 14.70 -14.82 19.43
C GLU A 79 15.22 -16.26 19.49
N ASN A 80 14.34 -17.25 19.30
CA ASN A 80 14.73 -18.65 19.22
C ASN A 80 15.66 -18.94 18.04
N HIS A 81 15.39 -18.34 16.87
CA HIS A 81 16.25 -18.46 15.70
C HIS A 81 17.60 -17.77 15.91
N ALA A 82 17.60 -16.56 16.45
CA ALA A 82 18.81 -15.81 16.76
C ALA A 82 19.68 -16.57 17.77
N SER A 83 19.08 -17.07 18.85
CA SER A 83 19.77 -17.85 19.89
C SER A 83 20.41 -19.10 19.30
N LYS A 84 19.71 -19.84 18.42
CA LYS A 84 20.31 -20.96 17.69
C LYS A 84 21.49 -20.51 16.82
N ILE A 85 21.40 -19.39 16.11
CA ILE A 85 22.51 -18.86 15.31
C ILE A 85 23.71 -18.52 16.20
N PHE A 86 23.50 -17.89 17.35
CA PHE A 86 24.57 -17.49 18.26
C PHE A 86 25.18 -18.67 19.03
N GLU A 87 24.39 -19.65 19.48
CA GLU A 87 24.91 -20.91 20.03
C GLU A 87 25.74 -21.66 19.00
N TRP A 88 25.28 -21.72 17.75
CA TRP A 88 26.03 -22.32 16.66
C TRP A 88 27.33 -21.57 16.39
N ASN A 89 27.35 -20.24 16.43
CA ASN A 89 28.59 -19.46 16.34
C ASN A 89 29.57 -19.76 17.49
N ARG A 90 29.05 -19.98 18.71
CA ARG A 90 29.86 -20.34 19.89
C ARG A 90 30.40 -21.77 19.83
N VAL A 91 29.70 -22.68 19.17
CA VAL A 91 30.15 -24.05 18.89
C VAL A 91 31.14 -24.09 17.72
N LEU A 92 30.95 -23.23 16.71
CA LEU A 92 31.84 -23.05 15.56
C LEU A 92 33.20 -22.46 15.97
N SER A 93 33.23 -21.54 16.94
CA SER A 93 34.49 -20.96 17.44
C SER A 93 35.33 -21.93 18.25
N LYS A 94 34.73 -22.98 18.84
CA LYS A 94 35.44 -23.99 19.65
C LYS A 94 35.95 -25.19 18.85
N THR A 95 35.45 -25.43 17.64
CA THR A 95 35.72 -26.68 16.91
C THR A 95 36.15 -26.37 15.48
N SER A 96 37.36 -25.83 15.32
CA SER A 96 37.93 -25.63 13.99
C SER A 96 38.29 -26.98 13.37
N SER A 97 37.54 -27.39 12.35
CA SER A 97 38.20 -27.89 11.15
C SER A 97 37.37 -27.49 9.92
N HIS A 98 38.07 -26.80 9.03
CA HIS A 98 37.65 -26.27 7.73
C HIS A 98 36.75 -27.23 6.90
N GLU A 99 36.84 -28.53 7.15
CA GLU A 99 36.03 -29.60 6.54
C GLU A 99 34.53 -29.51 6.84
N LYS A 100 34.13 -29.17 8.07
CA LYS A 100 32.71 -28.94 8.40
C LYS A 100 32.19 -27.70 7.69
N LEU A 101 32.99 -26.63 7.63
CA LEU A 101 32.63 -25.40 6.92
C LEU A 101 32.44 -25.66 5.41
N GLU A 102 33.29 -26.47 4.78
CA GLU A 102 33.11 -26.88 3.39
C GLU A 102 31.88 -27.78 3.20
N ARG A 103 31.59 -28.70 4.14
CA ARG A 103 30.31 -29.43 4.15
C ARG A 103 29.11 -28.51 4.31
N TYR A 104 29.19 -27.46 5.13
CA TYR A 104 28.13 -26.46 5.29
C TYR A 104 28.01 -25.53 4.10
N LYS A 105 29.10 -25.11 3.45
CA LYS A 105 29.06 -24.41 2.16
C LYS A 105 28.44 -25.31 1.10
N ALA A 106 28.74 -26.61 1.08
CA ALA A 106 28.11 -27.57 0.18
C ALA A 106 26.63 -27.79 0.51
N PHE A 107 26.25 -27.83 1.78
CA PHE A 107 24.86 -27.94 2.25
C PHE A 107 24.06 -26.67 1.93
N LEU A 108 24.61 -25.49 2.22
CA LEU A 108 24.06 -24.21 1.82
C LEU A 108 23.99 -24.10 0.30
N ARG A 109 24.98 -24.56 -0.48
CA ARG A 109 24.87 -24.63 -1.95
C ARG A 109 23.79 -25.64 -2.41
N LYS A 110 23.52 -26.69 -1.65
CA LYS A 110 22.47 -27.70 -1.93
C LYS A 110 21.06 -27.12 -1.72
N TYR A 111 20.85 -26.31 -0.68
CA TYR A 111 19.57 -25.66 -0.37
C TYR A 111 19.42 -24.25 -0.98
N GLN A 112 20.54 -23.52 -1.19
CA GLN A 112 20.70 -22.40 -2.14
C GLN A 112 20.96 -22.89 -3.57
N LYS A 113 20.54 -24.10 -3.93
CA LYS A 113 19.98 -24.22 -5.28
C LYS A 113 18.71 -23.35 -5.25
N LYS A 114 18.90 -22.02 -5.32
CA LYS A 114 17.91 -21.09 -5.83
C LYS A 114 17.53 -21.76 -7.11
N LYS A 115 16.37 -22.39 -7.10
CA LYS A 115 15.67 -22.82 -8.28
C LYS A 115 15.36 -21.50 -9.00
N LYS A 116 16.37 -20.97 -9.66
CA LYS A 116 16.34 -19.72 -10.41
C LYS A 116 15.89 -20.16 -11.78
N ILE A 117 14.91 -19.45 -12.33
CA ILE A 117 14.51 -19.67 -13.72
C ILE A 117 15.78 -19.48 -14.55
N MET A 118 16.27 -20.56 -15.13
CA MET A 118 17.48 -20.58 -15.93
C MET A 118 17.09 -20.13 -17.32
N LEU A 119 17.54 -18.93 -17.72
CA LEU A 119 17.36 -18.41 -19.07
C LEU A 119 18.27 -19.18 -20.04
N SER A 120 17.92 -19.22 -21.32
CA SER A 120 18.73 -19.88 -22.37
C SER A 120 20.14 -19.30 -22.43
N ALA A 121 21.11 -20.15 -22.77
CA ALA A 121 22.53 -19.78 -22.83
C ALA A 121 22.87 -18.73 -23.90
N GLU A 122 22.00 -18.54 -24.89
CA GLU A 122 22.13 -17.58 -26.01
C GLU A 122 22.02 -16.10 -25.61
N MET A 123 21.76 -15.79 -24.34
CA MET A 123 21.53 -14.41 -23.91
C MET A 123 22.85 -13.74 -23.49
N GLU A 124 23.60 -13.22 -24.47
CA GLU A 124 24.93 -12.58 -24.33
C GLU A 124 24.94 -11.27 -23.51
N THR A 125 23.79 -10.64 -23.27
CA THR A 125 23.74 -9.31 -22.63
C THR A 125 23.89 -9.37 -21.10
N LYS A 126 24.63 -8.39 -20.55
CA LYS A 126 24.82 -8.21 -19.10
C LYS A 126 23.46 -8.13 -18.40
N LYS A 127 23.31 -8.85 -17.28
CA LYS A 127 22.05 -9.05 -16.54
C LYS A 127 21.68 -7.82 -15.69
N ASN A 128 21.63 -6.63 -16.28
CA ASN A 128 21.57 -5.38 -15.54
C ASN A 128 20.24 -4.66 -15.81
N ILE A 129 19.60 -4.18 -14.74
CA ILE A 129 18.31 -3.46 -14.84
C ILE A 129 18.46 -2.05 -15.44
N GLU A 130 19.68 -1.51 -15.43
CA GLU A 130 20.06 -0.21 -16.00
C GLU A 130 19.79 -0.09 -17.50
N GLY A 131 19.91 -1.19 -18.26
CA GLY A 131 19.66 -1.21 -19.71
C GLY A 131 18.22 -1.54 -20.10
N CYS A 132 17.32 -1.72 -19.13
CA CYS A 132 15.96 -2.15 -19.40
C CYS A 132 15.06 -0.97 -19.78
N ASN A 133 14.62 -0.95 -21.03
CA ASN A 133 13.71 0.04 -21.59
C ASN A 133 12.34 -0.60 -21.90
N PHE A 134 11.30 0.19 -21.69
CA PHE A 134 9.94 -0.18 -22.07
C PHE A 134 9.78 0.14 -23.56
N SER A 135 9.41 -0.86 -24.36
CA SER A 135 9.25 -0.74 -25.82
C SER A 135 8.01 0.04 -26.25
N GLY A 136 7.18 0.47 -25.30
CA GLY A 136 5.89 1.10 -25.56
C GLY A 136 4.73 0.10 -25.47
N PHE A 137 3.54 0.63 -25.24
CA PHE A 137 2.30 -0.14 -25.19
C PHE A 137 1.72 -0.26 -26.59
N LYS A 138 1.29 -1.48 -26.96
CA LYS A 138 0.58 -1.76 -28.20
C LYS A 138 -0.78 -2.38 -27.83
N THR A 139 -1.87 -1.86 -28.38
CA THR A 139 -3.23 -2.29 -28.01
C THR A 139 -3.54 -3.75 -28.34
N ASN A 140 -2.87 -4.32 -29.35
CA ASN A 140 -3.17 -5.65 -29.87
C ASN A 140 -2.04 -6.66 -29.60
N GLU A 141 -1.02 -6.30 -28.82
CA GLU A 141 0.14 -7.15 -28.58
C GLU A 141 0.59 -7.03 -27.11
N LEU A 142 0.87 -8.19 -26.48
CA LEU A 142 1.43 -8.20 -25.14
C LEU A 142 2.84 -7.64 -25.15
N THR A 143 3.12 -6.72 -24.22
CA THR A 143 4.47 -6.19 -24.08
C THR A 143 5.34 -7.27 -23.46
N GLN A 144 6.22 -7.87 -24.27
CA GLN A 144 7.06 -8.99 -23.87
C GLN A 144 7.90 -8.67 -22.64
N LEU A 145 8.04 -9.63 -21.72
CA LEU A 145 8.91 -9.46 -20.57
C LEU A 145 10.37 -9.32 -21.03
N PRO A 146 11.21 -8.55 -20.29
CA PRO A 146 12.59 -8.37 -20.65
C PRO A 146 13.31 -9.71 -20.86
N ARG A 147 14.17 -9.77 -21.89
CA ARG A 147 14.96 -10.97 -22.23
C ARG A 147 14.13 -12.21 -22.58
N HIS A 148 12.94 -12.00 -23.17
CA HIS A 148 12.06 -13.08 -23.61
C HIS A 148 11.74 -14.06 -22.46
N LEU A 149 11.58 -13.50 -21.25
CA LEU A 149 11.10 -14.26 -20.09
C LEU A 149 9.69 -14.77 -20.40
N ASP A 150 9.55 -16.08 -20.34
CA ASP A 150 8.29 -16.76 -20.60
C ASP A 150 7.44 -16.79 -19.32
N ALA A 151 6.30 -16.08 -19.35
CA ALA A 151 5.33 -15.99 -18.27
C ALA A 151 4.78 -17.37 -17.86
N GLU A 152 4.57 -18.28 -18.82
CA GLU A 152 4.09 -19.62 -18.53
C GLU A 152 5.10 -20.39 -17.68
N ARG A 153 6.39 -20.27 -18.02
CA ARG A 153 7.48 -20.88 -17.25
C ARG A 153 7.55 -20.30 -15.84
N ILE A 154 7.32 -19.00 -15.67
CA ILE A 154 7.28 -18.35 -14.35
C ILE A 154 6.13 -18.94 -13.52
N TYR A 155 4.92 -19.03 -14.08
CA TYR A 155 3.78 -19.60 -13.36
C TYR A 155 3.96 -21.08 -13.03
N LEU A 156 4.41 -21.89 -13.98
CA LEU A 156 4.74 -23.30 -13.73
C LEU A 156 5.78 -23.47 -12.63
N TYR A 157 6.76 -22.56 -12.60
CA TYR A 157 7.80 -22.56 -11.60
C TYR A 157 7.25 -22.24 -10.20
N ILE A 158 6.37 -21.24 -10.08
CA ILE A 158 5.68 -20.88 -8.83
C ILE A 158 4.80 -22.04 -8.34
N LEU A 159 3.98 -22.62 -9.22
CA LEU A 159 3.08 -23.73 -8.89
C LEU A 159 3.86 -24.95 -8.39
N LYS A 160 4.98 -25.29 -9.02
CA LYS A 160 5.86 -26.38 -8.57
C LYS A 160 6.57 -26.09 -7.25
N ALA A 161 6.75 -24.82 -6.89
CA ALA A 161 7.38 -24.43 -5.63
C ALA A 161 6.43 -24.55 -4.43
N HIS A 162 5.12 -24.38 -4.64
CA HIS A 162 4.11 -24.48 -3.59
C HIS A 162 3.70 -25.92 -3.22
N ASN A 163 4.13 -26.91 -3.99
CA ASN A 163 3.97 -28.34 -3.67
C ASN A 163 2.52 -28.77 -3.37
N PHE A 164 1.58 -28.30 -4.18
CA PHE A 164 0.16 -28.66 -4.09
C PHE A 164 -0.09 -30.15 -4.36
N ASP A 165 -1.21 -30.68 -3.86
CA ASP A 165 -1.78 -31.94 -4.32
C ASP A 165 -2.05 -31.92 -5.83
N GLU A 166 -2.05 -33.08 -6.48
CA GLU A 166 -2.15 -33.22 -7.92
C GLU A 166 -3.49 -32.67 -8.48
N LYS A 167 -4.59 -32.84 -7.74
CA LYS A 167 -5.90 -32.31 -8.17
C LYS A 167 -5.94 -30.78 -8.13
N VAL A 168 -5.51 -30.18 -7.02
CA VAL A 168 -5.43 -28.73 -6.84
C VAL A 168 -4.42 -28.13 -7.80
N PHE A 169 -3.26 -28.75 -8.00
CA PHE A 169 -2.26 -28.33 -8.97
C PHE A 169 -2.84 -28.25 -10.38
N LYS A 170 -3.61 -29.27 -10.81
CA LYS A 170 -4.22 -29.30 -12.14
C LYS A 170 -5.20 -28.15 -12.34
N ILE A 171 -6.03 -27.86 -11.34
CA ILE A 171 -7.01 -26.75 -11.38
C ILE A 171 -6.29 -25.40 -11.47
N TRP A 172 -5.32 -25.14 -10.60
CA TRP A 172 -4.58 -23.88 -10.62
C TRP A 172 -3.74 -23.71 -11.88
N LYS A 173 -3.16 -24.78 -12.40
CA LYS A 173 -2.43 -24.76 -13.68
C LYS A 173 -3.30 -24.24 -14.82
N THR A 174 -4.56 -24.67 -14.91
CA THR A 174 -5.50 -24.17 -15.94
C THR A 174 -5.76 -22.68 -15.81
N TYR A 175 -5.91 -22.16 -14.59
CA TYR A 175 -6.14 -20.73 -14.39
C TYR A 175 -4.88 -19.90 -14.68
N PHE A 176 -3.75 -20.24 -14.08
CA PHE A 176 -2.51 -19.46 -14.22
C PHE A 176 -1.92 -19.48 -15.64
N LEU A 177 -2.12 -20.55 -16.41
CA LEU A 177 -1.68 -20.64 -17.81
C LEU A 177 -2.71 -20.11 -18.81
N SER A 178 -3.80 -19.51 -18.35
CA SER A 178 -4.74 -18.81 -19.23
C SER A 178 -4.08 -17.58 -19.85
N GLU A 179 -4.46 -17.25 -21.08
CA GLU A 179 -3.98 -16.05 -21.79
C GLU A 179 -4.20 -14.76 -20.97
N ALA A 180 -5.35 -14.66 -20.29
CA ALA A 180 -5.66 -13.52 -19.42
C ALA A 180 -4.70 -13.40 -18.23
N SER A 181 -4.34 -14.52 -17.58
CA SER A 181 -3.39 -14.51 -16.46
C SER A 181 -1.97 -14.17 -16.93
N ILE A 182 -1.57 -14.68 -18.09
CA ILE A 182 -0.31 -14.34 -18.73
C ILE A 182 -0.26 -12.83 -19.03
N ALA A 183 -1.31 -12.29 -19.65
CA ALA A 183 -1.42 -10.86 -19.92
C ALA A 183 -1.30 -10.02 -18.64
N LEU A 184 -2.03 -10.40 -17.58
CA LEU A 184 -1.94 -9.75 -16.28
C LEU A 184 -0.53 -9.77 -15.70
N LEU A 185 0.22 -10.88 -15.82
CA LEU A 185 1.60 -10.92 -15.33
C LEU A 185 2.49 -9.90 -16.04
N HIS A 186 2.37 -9.82 -17.37
CA HIS A 186 3.11 -8.86 -18.18
C HIS A 186 2.77 -7.43 -17.80
N ASP A 187 1.47 -7.11 -17.72
CA ASP A 187 0.99 -5.78 -17.37
C ASP A 187 1.39 -5.38 -15.95
N CYS A 188 1.24 -6.29 -14.97
CA CYS A 188 1.67 -6.07 -13.59
C CYS A 188 3.17 -5.80 -13.51
N PHE A 189 4.00 -6.57 -14.23
CA PHE A 189 5.44 -6.35 -14.26
C PHE A 189 5.77 -4.95 -14.79
N TRP A 190 5.23 -4.58 -15.96
CA TRP A 190 5.53 -3.30 -16.59
C TRP A 190 4.99 -2.12 -15.81
N TRP A 191 3.77 -2.24 -15.26
CA TRP A 191 3.22 -1.23 -14.36
C TRP A 191 4.13 -1.02 -13.14
N TRP A 192 4.55 -2.10 -12.50
CA TRP A 192 5.45 -2.02 -11.35
C TRP A 192 6.80 -1.40 -11.73
N PHE A 193 7.39 -1.86 -12.84
CA PHE A 193 8.68 -1.36 -13.31
C PHE A 193 8.64 0.13 -13.67
N LEU A 194 7.59 0.58 -14.35
CA LEU A 194 7.45 1.99 -14.74
C LEU A 194 7.11 2.87 -13.55
N HIS A 195 6.08 2.52 -12.77
CA HIS A 195 5.57 3.42 -11.73
C HIS A 195 6.31 3.30 -10.41
N LYS A 196 6.63 2.08 -9.97
CA LYS A 196 7.22 1.84 -8.64
C LYS A 196 8.73 1.76 -8.69
N PHE A 197 9.31 1.23 -9.76
CA PHE A 197 10.76 1.14 -9.86
C PHE A 197 11.39 2.41 -10.46
N LYS A 198 10.87 2.95 -11.57
CA LYS A 198 11.44 4.14 -12.21
C LYS A 198 10.97 5.48 -11.64
N VAL A 199 9.67 5.63 -11.35
CA VAL A 199 9.08 6.94 -11.00
C VAL A 199 9.05 7.20 -9.49
N TYR A 200 8.73 6.20 -8.68
CA TYR A 200 8.55 6.38 -7.24
C TYR A 200 9.77 6.96 -6.50
N PRO A 201 11.03 6.55 -6.77
CA PRO A 201 12.19 7.16 -6.13
C PRO A 201 12.34 8.66 -6.43
N ASP A 202 12.02 9.09 -7.66
CA ASP A 202 12.03 10.50 -8.05
C ASP A 202 10.95 11.30 -7.29
N CYS A 203 9.72 10.77 -7.25
CA CYS A 203 8.64 11.40 -6.51
C CYS A 203 8.93 11.50 -5.00
N LEU A 204 9.50 10.44 -4.41
CA LEU A 204 9.86 10.45 -2.99
C LEU A 204 10.98 11.45 -2.71
N ALA A 205 11.99 11.55 -3.59
CA ALA A 205 13.04 12.54 -3.49
C ALA A 205 12.48 13.98 -3.55
N GLN A 206 11.55 14.24 -4.45
CA GLN A 206 10.83 15.52 -4.52
C GLN A 206 10.05 15.82 -3.24
N ALA A 207 9.32 14.83 -2.71
CA ALA A 207 8.51 14.99 -1.52
C ALA A 207 9.36 15.27 -0.27
N ILE A 208 10.46 14.53 -0.10
CA ILE A 208 11.38 14.72 1.04
C ILE A 208 12.10 16.06 0.90
N TYR A 209 12.57 16.43 -0.29
CA TYR A 209 13.17 17.75 -0.52
C TYR A 209 12.18 18.88 -0.17
N ALA A 210 10.92 18.77 -0.60
CA ALA A 210 9.89 19.74 -0.25
C ALA A 210 9.66 19.80 1.27
N ALA A 211 9.64 18.65 1.95
CA ALA A 211 9.52 18.61 3.41
C ALA A 211 10.69 19.31 4.12
N PHE A 212 11.93 19.16 3.64
CA PHE A 212 13.08 19.90 4.16
C PHE A 212 12.93 21.42 3.97
N GLN A 213 12.49 21.85 2.79
CA GLN A 213 12.24 23.26 2.48
C GLN A 213 11.14 23.89 3.33
N GLU A 214 10.10 23.11 3.69
CA GLU A 214 9.03 23.58 4.58
C GLU A 214 9.44 23.55 6.06
N ALA A 215 10.14 22.50 6.50
CA ALA A 215 10.53 22.33 7.90
C ALA A 215 11.68 23.28 8.33
N PHE A 216 12.58 23.64 7.39
CA PHE A 216 13.77 24.43 7.67
C PHE A 216 13.95 25.61 6.69
N PRO A 217 13.02 26.58 6.68
CA PRO A 217 13.03 27.68 5.71
C PRO A 217 14.28 28.57 5.83
N GLU A 218 14.81 28.76 7.04
CA GLU A 218 16.01 29.56 7.32
C GLU A 218 17.28 28.92 6.74
N SER A 219 17.29 27.59 6.60
CA SER A 219 18.39 26.82 6.02
C SER A 219 18.19 26.53 4.53
N SER A 220 17.17 27.12 3.89
CA SER A 220 16.82 26.87 2.48
C SER A 220 17.98 27.13 1.50
N ASN A 221 18.86 28.07 1.81
CA ASN A 221 20.05 28.39 1.03
C ASN A 221 21.07 27.24 0.97
N LEU A 222 21.07 26.34 1.96
CA LEU A 222 21.95 25.16 2.00
C LEU A 222 21.43 24.01 1.12
N PHE A 223 20.13 24.03 0.76
CA PHE A 223 19.50 23.00 -0.07
C PHE A 223 19.73 23.28 -1.57
N ASN A 224 20.99 23.36 -1.96
CA ASN A 224 21.44 23.64 -3.32
C ASN A 224 21.32 22.39 -4.23
N ASP A 225 21.85 22.47 -5.45
CA ASP A 225 21.78 21.36 -6.41
C ASP A 225 22.62 20.14 -6.01
N GLU A 226 23.70 20.34 -5.25
CA GLU A 226 24.49 19.24 -4.68
C GLU A 226 23.66 18.46 -3.65
N PHE A 227 22.94 19.18 -2.77
CA PHE A 227 22.02 18.56 -1.83
C PHE A 227 20.91 17.76 -2.53
N LYS A 228 20.30 18.30 -3.60
CA LYS A 228 19.29 17.57 -4.40
C LYS A 228 19.87 16.29 -5.02
N GLN A 229 21.07 16.39 -5.56
CA GLN A 229 21.78 15.27 -6.17
C GLN A 229 22.07 14.17 -5.15
N ASP A 230 22.54 14.52 -3.95
CA ASP A 230 22.91 13.58 -2.90
C ASP A 230 21.69 12.94 -2.24
N LEU A 231 20.67 13.74 -1.92
CA LEU A 231 19.38 13.25 -1.44
C LEU A 231 18.77 12.26 -2.44
N GLY A 232 18.74 12.65 -3.71
CA GLY A 232 18.31 11.80 -4.82
C GLY A 232 19.08 10.50 -4.90
N ASN A 233 20.42 10.57 -4.92
CA ASN A 233 21.29 9.40 -4.99
C ASN A 233 20.99 8.42 -3.86
N ASN A 234 20.84 8.89 -2.63
CA ASN A 234 20.56 8.05 -1.48
C ASN A 234 19.19 7.36 -1.60
N ILE A 235 18.14 8.12 -1.95
CA ILE A 235 16.78 7.58 -2.08
C ILE A 235 16.71 6.53 -3.20
N PHE A 236 17.29 6.84 -4.36
CA PHE A 236 17.33 5.90 -5.47
C PHE A 236 18.14 4.64 -5.14
N LEU A 237 19.26 4.76 -4.43
CA LEU A 237 20.03 3.62 -3.94
C LEU A 237 19.21 2.77 -2.97
N TRP A 238 18.50 3.37 -2.02
CA TRP A 238 17.67 2.65 -1.05
C TRP A 238 16.52 1.89 -1.72
N LEU A 239 15.85 2.50 -2.70
CA LEU A 239 14.66 1.93 -3.32
C LEU A 239 14.95 1.02 -4.51
N SER A 240 15.95 1.36 -5.33
CA SER A 240 16.20 0.69 -6.61
C SER A 240 17.58 0.02 -6.68
N GLY A 241 18.50 0.37 -5.77
CA GLY A 241 19.89 -0.05 -5.84
C GLY A 241 20.70 0.63 -6.94
N LEU A 242 20.10 1.57 -7.68
CA LEU A 242 20.74 2.31 -8.76
C LEU A 242 20.90 3.78 -8.41
N LYS A 243 21.88 4.46 -9.02
CA LYS A 243 21.97 5.91 -8.98
C LYS A 243 21.27 6.52 -10.20
N PRO A 244 20.54 7.63 -10.04
CA PRO A 244 20.00 8.38 -11.16
C PRO A 244 21.12 9.07 -11.94
N HIS A 245 20.81 9.52 -13.14
CA HIS A 245 21.73 10.35 -13.91
C HIS A 245 21.98 11.69 -13.22
N LYS A 246 23.15 12.28 -13.46
CA LYS A 246 23.41 13.65 -13.00
C LYS A 246 22.46 14.62 -13.69
N GLY A 247 21.87 15.51 -12.91
CA GLY A 247 20.88 16.49 -13.34
C GLY A 247 19.43 16.00 -13.30
N PHE A 248 19.13 14.82 -12.74
CA PHE A 248 17.76 14.28 -12.74
C PHE A 248 16.73 15.16 -12.03
N TRP A 249 17.11 16.12 -11.20
CA TRP A 249 16.20 17.03 -10.50
C TRP A 249 15.83 18.27 -11.32
N THR A 250 16.40 18.44 -12.52
CA THR A 250 16.14 19.61 -13.38
C THR A 250 14.68 19.69 -13.85
N HIS A 251 13.97 18.57 -13.95
CA HIS A 251 12.54 18.55 -14.28
C HIS A 251 11.62 18.80 -13.07
N TRP A 252 12.17 18.89 -11.85
CA TRP A 252 11.38 19.07 -10.64
C TRP A 252 10.66 20.42 -10.66
N LYS A 253 9.34 20.40 -10.66
CA LYS A 253 8.49 21.62 -10.65
C LYS A 253 8.31 22.12 -9.22
N LEU A 254 9.40 22.48 -8.56
CA LEU A 254 9.43 22.90 -7.14
C LEU A 254 8.49 24.08 -6.86
N ASN A 255 8.37 25.02 -7.80
CA ASN A 255 7.46 26.17 -7.68
C ASN A 255 5.99 25.76 -7.58
N LYS A 256 5.60 24.59 -8.11
CA LYS A 256 4.24 24.04 -7.98
C LYS A 256 4.02 23.28 -6.67
N LEU A 257 5.10 22.83 -6.04
CA LEU A 257 5.06 22.12 -4.76
C LEU A 257 5.06 23.10 -3.57
N ALA A 258 5.62 24.31 -3.76
CA ALA A 258 5.74 25.34 -2.74
C ALA A 258 4.53 26.30 -2.64
N THR A 259 3.46 26.09 -3.42
CA THR A 259 2.29 27.00 -3.45
C THR A 259 1.39 26.89 -2.22
N THR A 260 1.46 25.77 -1.49
CA THR A 260 0.61 25.48 -0.33
C THR A 260 1.47 25.03 0.83
N THR A 261 1.37 25.70 1.96
CA THR A 261 1.98 25.24 3.21
C THR A 261 1.24 23.97 3.68
N ILE A 262 1.86 23.15 4.53
CA ILE A 262 1.26 21.92 5.10
C ILE A 262 -0.08 22.22 5.81
N HIS A 263 -0.30 23.46 6.24
CA HIS A 263 -1.54 23.96 6.84
C HIS A 263 -2.58 24.51 5.84
N GLY A 264 -2.39 24.34 4.54
CA GLY A 264 -3.34 24.76 3.50
C GLY A 264 -3.35 26.26 3.17
N THR A 265 -2.49 27.06 3.81
CA THR A 265 -2.36 28.49 3.52
C THR A 265 -1.48 28.72 2.29
N LYS A 266 -1.79 29.76 1.49
CA LYS A 266 -0.92 30.19 0.38
C LYS A 266 0.38 30.75 0.95
N LYS A 267 1.52 30.25 0.46
CA LYS A 267 2.85 30.70 0.91
C LYS A 267 3.05 32.18 0.53
N ILE A 268 3.44 33.00 1.52
CA ILE A 268 3.69 34.44 1.35
C ILE A 268 4.94 34.63 0.46
N PRO A 269 4.97 35.60 -0.47
CA PRO A 269 6.10 35.79 -1.39
C PRO A 269 7.45 35.92 -0.69
N SER A 270 8.50 35.39 -1.33
CA SER A 270 9.90 35.36 -0.82
C SER A 270 10.41 36.70 -0.30
N ASP A 271 9.96 37.81 -0.89
CA ASP A 271 10.44 39.15 -0.56
C ASP A 271 9.95 39.62 0.82
N ALA A 272 8.74 39.21 1.22
CA ALA A 272 8.20 39.53 2.54
C ALA A 272 8.86 38.71 3.67
N VAL A 273 9.37 37.51 3.35
CA VAL A 273 10.12 36.66 4.30
C VAL A 273 11.50 37.26 4.55
N LYS A 274 12.17 37.76 3.51
CA LYS A 274 13.45 38.48 3.64
C LYS A 274 13.31 39.75 4.49
N ASP A 275 12.24 40.53 4.29
CA ASP A 275 11.93 41.70 5.12
C ASP A 275 11.60 41.33 6.57
N CYS A 276 11.02 40.15 6.82
CA CYS A 276 10.76 39.68 8.18
C CYS A 276 12.06 39.26 8.89
N ILE A 277 12.96 38.59 8.18
CA ILE A 277 14.28 38.17 8.68
C ILE A 277 15.19 39.39 8.92
N ALA A 278 15.19 40.38 8.03
CA ALA A 278 15.92 41.62 8.23
C ALA A 278 15.45 42.37 9.49
N ARG A 279 14.13 42.45 9.70
CA ARG A 279 13.52 43.05 10.90
C ARG A 279 13.79 42.27 12.18
N SER A 280 13.94 40.95 12.11
CA SER A 280 14.30 40.14 13.30
C SER A 280 15.79 40.26 13.64
N GLN A 281 16.66 40.37 12.64
CA GLN A 281 18.10 40.61 12.85
C GLN A 281 18.40 42.02 13.41
N GLU A 282 17.69 43.06 12.97
CA GLU A 282 17.80 44.41 13.56
C GLU A 282 17.45 44.44 15.05
N ARG A 283 16.48 43.62 15.49
CA ARG A 283 16.10 43.51 16.91
C ARG A 283 17.15 42.80 17.77
N ILE A 284 17.96 41.93 17.17
CA ILE A 284 19.02 41.19 17.88
C ILE A 284 20.28 42.03 18.01
N THR A 285 20.57 42.91 17.05
CA THR A 285 21.71 43.84 17.10
C THR A 285 21.46 45.10 17.95
N ALA A 286 20.25 45.30 18.46
CA ALA A 286 19.87 46.42 19.30
C ALA A 286 20.03 46.15 20.83
N TYR A 287 20.73 45.08 21.19
CA TYR A 287 21.17 44.76 22.56
C TYR A 287 22.68 44.73 22.66
#